data_AF-A0AAQ4DU84-F1
#
_entry.id   AF-A0AAQ4DU84-F1
#
_cell.length_a   1.000
_cell.length_b   1.000
_cell.length_c   1.000
_cell.angle_alpha   90.00
_cell.angle_beta   90.00
_cell.angle_gamma   90.00
#
_symmetry.space_group_name_H-M   'P 1'
#
loop_
_entity.id
_entity.type
_entity.pdbx_description
1 polymer ?
#
loop_
_entity_poly.entity_id
_entity_poly.type
_entity_poly.pdbx_seq_one_letter_code
_entity_poly.pdbx_strand_id
1 'polypeptide(L)'
;MAQRWRILRRPFKAKEENTRYIILACLKLHNFLIKESSSSRSTYCPPGTADHIDWEGRIVDGSWRAEDDGSSALCALPNKGGNSTRLAYDVRDRLCRYLISDGKVPW
;
A
#
# COMPACT_ATOMS: atom_id res chain seq x y z
N MET A 1 11.05 9.22 -0.68
CA MET A 1 9.67 9.57 -1.13
C MET A 1 9.10 8.56 -2.11
N ALA A 2 9.69 8.35 -3.29
CA ALA A 2 9.16 7.43 -4.31
C ALA A 2 9.03 5.97 -3.82
N GLN A 3 9.93 5.53 -2.94
CA GLN A 3 9.87 4.19 -2.31
C GLN A 3 8.58 3.98 -1.48
N ARG A 4 8.03 5.03 -0.85
CA ARG A 4 6.80 4.95 -0.04
C ARG A 4 5.54 5.31 -0.82
N TRP A 5 5.63 6.29 -1.71
CA TRP A 5 4.48 6.81 -2.45
C TRP A 5 4.44 6.23 -3.86
N ARG A 6 3.72 5.10 -4.04
CA ARG A 6 3.60 4.41 -5.34
C ARG A 6 3.09 5.30 -6.47
N ILE A 7 2.24 6.28 -6.15
CA ILE A 7 1.72 7.25 -7.12
C ILE A 7 2.83 8.07 -7.79
N LEU A 8 3.97 8.27 -7.11
CA LEU A 8 5.12 9.00 -7.64
C LEU A 8 6.08 8.11 -8.45
N ARG A 9 5.86 6.78 -8.50
CA ARG A 9 6.73 5.84 -9.24
C ARG A 9 6.39 5.74 -10.73
N ARG A 10 5.21 6.20 -11.14
CA ARG A 10 4.78 6.17 -12.54
C ARG A 10 4.20 7.53 -12.91
N PRO A 11 4.41 8.01 -14.15
CA PRO A 11 3.66 9.14 -14.67
C PRO A 11 2.15 8.86 -14.54
N PHE A 12 1.39 9.85 -14.08
CA PHE A 12 -0.06 9.76 -13.96
C PHE A 12 -0.71 10.98 -14.62
N LYS A 13 -1.92 10.80 -15.13
CA LYS A 13 -2.67 11.86 -15.80
C LYS A 13 -3.41 12.68 -14.75
N ALA A 14 -2.95 13.91 -14.51
CA ALA A 14 -3.61 14.87 -13.65
C ALA A 14 -3.45 16.29 -14.21
N LYS A 15 -4.37 17.19 -13.86
CA LYS A 15 -4.20 18.63 -14.11
C LYS A 15 -3.03 19.15 -13.27
N GLU A 16 -2.35 20.18 -13.74
CA GLU A 16 -1.17 20.76 -13.06
C GLU A 16 -1.45 21.13 -11.59
N GLU A 17 -2.60 21.76 -11.33
CA GLU A 17 -3.05 22.10 -9.98
C GLU A 17 -3.17 20.87 -9.08
N ASN A 18 -3.78 19.80 -9.59
CA ASN A 18 -3.95 18.55 -8.84
C ASN A 18 -2.61 17.88 -8.57
N THR A 19 -1.70 17.87 -9.55
CA THR A 19 -0.34 17.35 -9.37
C THR A 19 0.39 18.07 -8.24
N ARG A 20 0.27 19.41 -8.18
CA ARG A 20 0.82 20.21 -7.08
C ARG A 20 0.23 19.81 -5.73
N TYR A 21 -1.09 19.67 -5.63
CA TYR A 21 -1.75 19.26 -4.38
C TYR A 21 -1.35 17.84 -3.95
N ILE A 22 -1.22 16.90 -4.89
CA ILE A 22 -0.77 15.53 -4.61
C ILE A 22 0.64 15.53 -4.03
N ILE A 23 1.58 16.26 -4.66
CA ILE A 23 2.96 16.35 -4.18
C ILE A 23 3.00 16.99 -2.79
N LEU A 24 2.27 18.09 -2.58
CA LEU A 24 2.20 18.77 -1.28
C LEU A 24 1.59 17.88 -0.20
N ALA A 25 0.56 17.10 -0.51
CA ALA A 25 -0.04 16.15 0.42
C ALA A 25 0.97 15.05 0.81
N CYS A 26 1.68 14.47 -0.16
CA CYS A 26 2.75 13.50 0.10
C CYS A 26 3.84 14.08 1.00
N LEU A 27 4.27 15.33 0.76
CA LEU A 27 5.27 16.04 1.57
C LEU A 27 4.78 16.27 3.00
N LYS A 28 3.57 16.82 3.16
CA LYS A 28 2.98 17.09 4.48
C LYS A 28 2.82 15.80 5.28
N LEU A 29 2.28 14.75 4.66
CA LEU A 29 2.06 13.49 5.33
C LEU A 29 3.37 12.78 5.70
N HIS A 30 4.38 12.84 4.83
CA HIS A 30 5.72 12.35 5.16
C HIS A 30 6.32 13.07 6.36
N ASN A 31 6.27 14.40 6.37
CA ASN A 31 6.78 15.21 7.48
C ASN A 31 6.05 14.90 8.78
N PHE A 32 4.72 14.75 8.73
CA PHE A 32 3.90 14.39 9.88
C PHE A 32 4.26 13.01 10.43
N LEU A 33 4.36 12.00 9.57
CA LEU A 33 4.70 10.62 9.96
C LEU A 33 6.12 10.49 10.53
N ILE A 34 7.04 11.34 10.09
CA ILE A 34 8.40 11.39 10.64
C ILE A 34 8.45 12.21 11.93
N LYS A 35 7.83 13.38 12.02
CA LYS A 35 8.06 14.32 13.13
C LYS A 35 7.05 14.17 14.26
N GLU A 36 5.77 14.05 13.93
CA GLU A 36 4.69 14.25 14.89
C GLU A 36 4.23 12.94 15.54
N SER A 37 4.38 11.82 14.84
CA SER A 37 3.94 10.52 15.35
C SER A 37 5.14 9.67 15.78
N SER A 38 5.44 9.66 17.07
CA SER A 38 6.48 8.78 17.65
C SER A 38 6.18 7.30 17.41
N SER A 39 4.91 6.90 17.56
CA SER A 39 4.44 5.54 17.32
C SER A 39 4.48 5.15 15.84
N SER A 40 4.15 6.09 14.93
CA SER A 40 4.18 5.80 13.49
C SER A 40 5.56 5.98 12.86
N ARG A 41 6.49 6.70 13.50
CA ARG A 41 7.86 6.89 12.99
C ARG A 41 8.58 5.56 12.83
N SER A 42 8.52 4.70 13.85
CA SER A 42 9.18 3.38 13.83
C SER A 42 8.63 2.50 12.69
N THR A 43 7.33 2.57 12.41
CA THR A 43 6.69 1.81 11.32
C THR A 43 6.92 2.43 9.95
N TYR A 44 6.91 3.77 9.86
CA TYR A 44 7.01 4.50 8.60
C TYR A 44 8.46 4.63 8.11
N CYS A 45 9.41 4.79 9.02
CA CYS A 45 10.84 4.86 8.72
C CYS A 45 11.63 4.11 9.82
N PRO A 46 11.62 2.76 9.80
CA PRO A 46 12.43 1.97 10.70
C PRO A 46 13.92 2.35 10.66
N PRO A 47 14.69 2.13 11.75
CA PRO A 47 16.14 2.28 11.73
C PRO A 47 16.77 1.52 10.56
N GLY A 48 17.73 2.14 9.86
CA GLY A 48 18.32 1.59 8.65
C GLY A 48 17.53 1.82 7.37
N THR A 49 16.36 2.47 7.43
CA THR A 49 15.61 2.86 6.21
C THR A 49 16.32 3.95 5.43
N ALA A 50 16.82 5.00 6.09
CA ALA A 50 17.56 6.09 5.46
C ALA A 50 19.07 5.85 5.53
N ASP A 51 19.82 6.53 4.64
CA ASP A 51 21.28 6.54 4.71
C ASP A 51 21.72 7.13 6.05
N HIS A 52 22.76 6.55 6.65
CA HIS A 52 23.33 7.05 7.90
C HIS A 52 24.85 6.94 7.87
N ILE A 53 25.51 7.69 8.76
CA ILE A 53 26.96 7.64 8.92
C ILE A 53 27.26 6.70 10.08
N ASP A 54 28.14 5.73 9.85
CA ASP A 54 28.60 4.84 10.90
C ASP A 54 29.62 5.51 11.83
N TRP A 55 30.07 4.78 12.85
CA TRP A 55 31.04 5.27 13.81
C TRP A 55 32.45 5.49 13.21
N GLU A 56 32.73 4.92 12.04
CA GLU A 56 33.97 5.11 11.27
C GLU A 56 33.88 6.28 10.28
N GLY A 57 32.74 6.98 10.23
CA GLY A 57 32.51 8.09 9.31
C GLY A 57 32.15 7.66 7.88
N ARG A 58 31.84 6.38 7.65
CA ARG A 58 31.42 5.85 6.35
C ARG A 58 29.92 6.00 6.17
N ILE A 59 29.51 6.26 4.94
CA ILE A 59 28.10 6.27 4.56
C ILE A 59 27.63 4.82 4.43
N VAL A 60 26.63 4.46 5.24
CA VAL A 60 25.92 3.20 5.15
C VAL A 60 24.63 3.43 4.37
N ASP A 61 24.47 2.70 3.28
CA ASP A 61 23.29 2.77 2.43
C ASP A 61 22.04 2.29 3.18
N GLY A 62 20.98 3.09 3.14
CA GLY A 62 19.70 2.75 3.72
C GLY A 62 18.89 1.80 2.85
N SER A 63 18.02 1.01 3.47
CA SER A 63 17.14 0.06 2.79
C SER A 63 16.12 0.71 1.85
N TRP A 64 15.94 2.03 1.88
CA TRP A 64 15.13 2.76 0.91
C TRP A 64 15.61 2.61 -0.54
N ARG A 65 16.88 2.22 -0.74
CA ARG A 65 17.49 1.95 -2.05
C ARG A 65 17.19 0.54 -2.55
N ALA A 66 16.81 -0.36 -1.65
CA ALA A 66 16.35 -1.69 -2.05
C ALA A 66 14.96 -1.55 -2.67
N GLU A 67 14.86 -1.88 -3.95
CA GLU A 67 13.59 -2.02 -4.64
C GLU A 67 12.83 -3.18 -4.01
N ASP A 68 11.91 -2.86 -3.10
CA ASP A 68 10.99 -3.85 -2.56
C ASP A 68 9.91 -4.13 -3.61
N ASP A 69 10.24 -5.06 -4.50
CA ASP A 69 9.29 -5.62 -5.48
C ASP A 69 8.29 -6.58 -4.80
N GLY A 70 8.48 -6.86 -3.49
CA GLY A 70 7.82 -7.97 -2.79
C GLY A 70 6.78 -7.59 -1.73
N SER A 71 6.85 -6.44 -1.05
CA SER A 71 5.90 -6.09 0.02
C SER A 71 4.55 -5.54 -0.45
N SER A 72 4.02 -6.06 -1.55
CA SER A 72 2.68 -5.70 -1.96
C SER A 72 1.67 -6.61 -1.27
N ALA A 73 1.09 -6.15 -0.16
CA ALA A 73 -0.18 -6.67 0.36
C ALA A 73 -1.28 -6.73 -0.73
N LEU A 74 -1.11 -5.95 -1.81
CA LEU A 74 -1.91 -5.97 -3.03
C LEU A 74 -1.06 -6.41 -4.22
N CYS A 75 -0.99 -7.72 -4.50
CA CYS A 75 -0.39 -8.21 -5.74
C CYS A 75 -1.34 -7.94 -6.92
N ALA A 76 -0.76 -7.66 -8.10
CA ALA A 76 -1.55 -7.64 -9.32
C ALA A 76 -2.04 -9.07 -9.57
N LEU A 77 -3.34 -9.30 -9.40
CA LEU A 77 -3.92 -10.58 -9.75
C LEU A 77 -3.77 -10.78 -11.26
N PRO A 78 -3.40 -11.99 -11.71
CA PRO A 78 -3.37 -12.28 -13.13
C PRO A 78 -4.75 -12.04 -13.72
N ASN A 79 -4.80 -11.57 -14.96
CA ASN A 79 -6.05 -11.33 -15.66
C ASN A 79 -6.80 -12.66 -15.82
N LYS A 80 -7.80 -12.91 -14.96
CA LYS A 80 -8.68 -14.07 -15.07
C LYS A 80 -9.79 -13.73 -16.05
N GLY A 81 -10.07 -14.63 -16.99
CA GLY A 81 -11.18 -14.46 -17.94
C GLY A 81 -12.49 -14.17 -17.21
N GLY A 82 -13.37 -13.38 -17.83
CA GLY A 82 -14.57 -12.82 -17.19
C GLY A 82 -15.63 -13.82 -16.71
N ASN A 83 -15.44 -15.12 -17.00
CA ASN A 83 -16.39 -16.16 -16.62
C ASN A 83 -15.89 -16.91 -15.38
N SER A 84 -16.68 -16.81 -14.30
CA SER A 84 -16.51 -17.63 -13.10
C SER A 84 -16.75 -19.11 -13.41
N THR A 85 -16.11 -20.01 -12.66
CA THR A 85 -16.33 -21.46 -12.82
C THR A 85 -17.76 -21.84 -12.42
N ARG A 86 -18.30 -22.94 -12.99
CA ARG A 86 -19.64 -23.44 -12.60
C ARG A 86 -19.75 -23.70 -11.10
N LEU A 87 -18.68 -24.21 -10.49
CA LEU A 87 -18.56 -24.41 -9.05
C LEU A 87 -18.76 -23.10 -8.25
N ALA A 88 -18.26 -21.97 -8.75
CA ALA A 88 -18.44 -20.68 -8.07
C ALA A 88 -19.91 -20.24 -8.07
N TYR A 89 -20.65 -20.52 -9.14
CA TYR A 89 -22.11 -20.29 -9.19
C TYR A 89 -22.85 -21.20 -8.21
N ASP A 90 -22.50 -22.50 -8.17
CA ASP A 90 -23.12 -23.46 -7.25
C ASP A 90 -22.90 -23.07 -5.78
N VAL A 91 -21.67 -22.65 -5.43
CA VAL A 91 -21.32 -22.18 -4.09
C VAL A 91 -22.08 -20.89 -3.75
N ARG A 92 -22.14 -19.92 -4.67
CA ARG A 92 -22.91 -18.68 -4.48
C ARG A 92 -24.37 -18.98 -4.19
N ASP A 93 -24.99 -19.85 -4.98
CA ASP A 93 -26.41 -20.16 -4.85
C ASP A 93 -26.70 -20.94 -3.56
N ARG A 94 -25.76 -21.78 -3.10
CA ARG A 94 -25.83 -22.47 -1.81
C ARG A 94 -25.73 -21.49 -0.63
N LEU A 95 -24.79 -20.56 -0.68
CA LEU A 95 -24.62 -19.53 0.35
C LEU A 95 -25.84 -18.60 0.41
N CYS A 96 -26.37 -18.18 -0.74
CA CYS A 96 -27.57 -17.35 -0.83
C CYS A 96 -28.76 -18.03 -0.12
N ARG A 97 -29.01 -19.30 -0.44
CA ARG A 97 -30.07 -20.09 0.21
C ARG A 97 -29.87 -20.17 1.72
N TYR A 98 -28.66 -20.45 2.18
CA TYR A 98 -28.35 -20.54 3.61
C TYR A 98 -28.59 -19.21 4.34
N LEU A 99 -28.08 -18.09 3.82
CA LEU A 99 -28.20 -16.78 4.46
C LEU A 99 -29.64 -16.26 4.55
N ILE A 100 -30.51 -16.68 3.62
CA ILE A 100 -31.94 -16.33 3.62
C ILE A 100 -32.76 -17.25 4.54
N SER A 101 -32.32 -18.48 4.74
CA SER A 101 -32.99 -19.49 5.58
C SER A 101 -32.32 -19.61 6.95
N ASP A 102 -31.54 -20.67 7.15
CA ASP A 102 -31.00 -21.08 8.44
C ASP A 102 -29.97 -20.10 9.02
N GLY A 103 -29.30 -19.34 8.17
CA GLY A 103 -28.30 -18.33 8.54
C GLY A 103 -28.87 -16.93 8.76
N LYS A 104 -30.20 -16.76 8.72
CA LYS A 104 -30.84 -15.45 8.85
C LYS A 104 -30.75 -14.96 10.29
N VAL A 105 -30.06 -13.83 10.49
CA VAL A 105 -29.93 -13.18 11.80
C VAL A 105 -31.10 -12.20 12.01
N PRO A 106 -31.73 -12.14 13.21
CA PRO A 106 -32.71 -11.12 13.54
C PRO A 106 -32.11 -9.72 13.43
N TRP A 107 -32.93 -8.76 13.02
CA TRP A 107 -32.58 -7.33 13.01
C TRP A 107 -32.48 -6.76 14.41
#